data_AF-A0A1M5AEK1-F1
#
_entry.id   AF-A0A1M5AEK1-F1
#
_cell.length_a   1.000
_cell.length_b   1.000
_cell.length_c   1.000
_cell.angle_alpha   90.00
_cell.angle_beta   90.00
_cell.angle_gamma   90.00
#
_symmetry.space_group_name_H-M   'P 1'
#
loop_
_entity.id
_entity.type
_entity.pdbx_description
1 polymer ?
#
loop_
_entity_poly.entity_id
_entity_poly.type
_entity_poly.pdbx_seq_one_letter_code
_entity_poly.pdbx_strand_id
1 'polypeptide(L)' 'MPIYHIEMMEGRTPEQKRKLVEAVTRVSVDILGGSPEAVHVLIHEIPRDNWATGGQLWSERKPSSSPR' A
#
# COMPACT_ATOMS: atom_id res chain seq x y z
N MET A 1 -18.21 -8.66 -2.07
CA MET A 1 -17.24 -8.85 -0.98
C MET A 1 -15.83 -8.84 -1.56
N PRO A 2 -15.28 -7.66 -1.91
CA PRO A 2 -13.93 -7.55 -2.46
C PRO A 2 -12.85 -7.66 -1.37
N ILE A 3 -11.68 -8.17 -1.76
CA ILE A 3 -10.47 -8.21 -0.94
C ILE A 3 -9.36 -7.47 -1.70
N TYR A 4 -8.75 -6.47 -1.05
CA TYR A 4 -7.63 -5.69 -1.59
C TYR A 4 -6.34 -6.09 -0.88
N HIS A 5 -5.38 -6.62 -1.63
CA HIS A 5 -4.01 -6.84 -1.16
C HIS A 5 -3.16 -5.63 -1.53
N ILE A 6 -2.55 -5.01 -0.53
CA ILE A 6 -1.67 -3.86 -0.70
C ILE A 6 -0.28 -4.26 -0.24
N GLU A 7 0.60 -4.49 -1.22
CA GLU A 7 2.03 -4.67 -0.98
C GLU A 7 2.74 -3.33 -1.13
N MET A 8 3.48 -2.94 -0.11
CA MET A 8 4.27 -1.71 -0.13
C MET A 8 5.55 -1.85 0.68
N MET A 9 6.55 -1.03 0.36
CA MET A 9 7.71 -0.92 1.24
C MET A 9 7.29 -0.43 2.63
N GLU A 10 8.00 -0.87 3.66
CA GLU A 10 7.83 -0.38 5.04
C GLU A 10 8.08 1.14 5.16
N GLY A 11 7.74 1.70 6.33
CA GLY A 11 8.04 3.09 6.68
C GLY A 11 6.86 4.05 6.64
N ARG A 12 5.63 3.54 6.45
CA ARG A 12 4.40 4.36 6.55
C ARG A 12 3.97 4.45 8.00
N THR A 13 3.53 5.64 8.43
CA THR A 13 3.02 5.81 9.79
C THR A 13 1.66 5.10 9.95
N PRO A 14 1.25 4.76 11.19
CA PRO A 14 -0.09 4.24 11.45
C PRO A 14 -1.20 5.15 10.90
N GLU A 15 -1.02 6.47 10.95
CA GLU A 15 -1.96 7.46 10.42
C GLU A 15 -2.12 7.37 8.91
N GLN A 16 -1.02 7.16 8.18
CA GLN A 16 -1.06 7.00 6.72
C GLN A 16 -1.79 5.71 6.35
N LYS A 17 -1.50 4.60 7.06
CA LYS A 17 -2.19 3.32 6.83
C LYS A 17 -3.68 3.42 7.12
N ARG A 18 -4.07 4.11 8.20
CA ARG A 18 -5.48 4.38 8.54
C ARG A 18 -6.21 5.13 7.44
N LYS A 19 -5.62 6.24 6.96
CA LYS A 19 -6.19 7.02 5.85
C LYS A 19 -6.30 6.21 4.56
N LEU A 20 -5.32 5.34 4.29
CA LEU A 20 -5.32 4.47 3.12
C LEU A 20 -6.48 3.48 3.15
N VAL A 21 -6.65 2.73 4.25
CA VAL A 21 -7.73 1.72 4.34
C VAL A 21 -9.11 2.39 4.31
N GLU A 22 -9.27 3.55 4.95
CA GLU A 22 -10.52 4.32 4.91
C GLU A 22 -10.86 4.76 3.47
N ALA A 23 -9.88 5.27 2.74
CA ALA A 23 -10.08 5.70 1.36
C ALA A 23 -10.40 4.53 0.42
N VAL A 24 -9.69 3.40 0.54
CA VAL A 24 -9.94 2.20 -0.27
C VAL A 24 -11.35 1.67 -0.01
N THR A 25 -11.76 1.53 1.25
CA THR A 25 -13.10 1.06 1.61
C THR A 25 -14.17 1.99 1.08
N ARG A 26 -14.05 3.31 1.31
CA ARG A 26 -15.01 4.30 0.81
C ARG A 26 -15.17 4.23 -0.71
N VAL A 27 -14.07 4.29 -1.46
CA VAL A 27 -14.11 4.27 -2.93
C VAL A 27 -14.69 2.94 -3.45
N SER A 28 -14.41 1.83 -2.77
CA SER A 28 -14.98 0.53 -3.14
C SER A 28 -16.50 0.53 -3.02
N VAL A 29 -17.04 1.05 -1.92
CA VAL A 29 -18.49 1.16 -1.71
C VAL A 29 -19.11 2.17 -2.67
N ASP A 30 -18.47 3.32 -2.88
CA ASP A 30 -18.98 4.37 -3.77
C ASP A 30 -19.11 3.88 -5.22
N ILE A 31 -18.15 3.10 -5.72
CA ILE A 31 -18.10 2.66 -7.12
C ILE A 31 -18.82 1.33 -7.33
N LEU A 32 -18.63 0.36 -6.43
CA LEU A 32 -19.11 -1.02 -6.61
C LEU A 32 -20.39 -1.31 -5.83
N GLY A 33 -20.81 -0.40 -4.94
CA GLY A 33 -21.91 -0.62 -4.00
C GLY A 33 -21.55 -1.58 -2.86
N GLY A 34 -22.58 -2.01 -2.13
CA GLY A 34 -22.43 -2.88 -0.96
C GLY A 34 -22.20 -2.10 0.34
N SER A 35 -21.65 -2.77 1.35
CA SER A 35 -21.40 -2.17 2.66
C SER A 35 -19.90 -2.14 2.99
N PRO A 36 -19.44 -1.17 3.82
CA PRO A 36 -18.05 -1.09 4.25
C PRO A 36 -17.53 -2.38 4.91
N GLU A 37 -18.40 -3.09 5.64
CA GLU A 37 -18.06 -4.33 6.35
C GLU A 37 -17.75 -5.49 5.39
N ALA A 38 -18.21 -5.42 4.15
CA ALA A 38 -17.94 -6.42 3.12
C ALA A 38 -16.62 -6.16 2.35
N VAL A 39 -15.87 -5.12 2.70
CA VAL A 39 -14.61 -4.74 2.06
C VAL A 39 -13.44 -5.07 2.97
N HIS A 40 -12.57 -5.97 2.52
CA HIS A 40 -11.39 -6.35 3.28
C HIS A 40 -10.13 -5.73 2.66
N VAL A 41 -9.27 -5.14 3.49
CA VAL A 41 -7.99 -4.56 3.06
C VAL A 41 -6.86 -5.18 3.87
N LEU A 42 -5.90 -5.82 3.20
CA LEU A 42 -4.74 -6.43 3.81
C LEU A 42 -3.49 -5.64 3.38
N ILE A 43 -2.76 -5.10 4.36
CA ILE A 43 -1.50 -4.39 4.12
C ILE A 43 -0.36 -5.35 4.43
N HIS A 44 0.49 -5.59 3.43
CA HIS A 44 1.74 -6.32 3.58
C HIS A 44 2.92 -5.35 3.35
N GLU A 45 3.70 -5.14 4.42
CA GLU A 45 4.89 -4.31 4.36
C GLU A 45 6.12 -5.16 4.08
N ILE A 46 6.90 -4.74 3.09
CA ILE A 46 8.09 -5.44 2.64
C ILE A 46 9.31 -4.58 2.98
N PRO A 47 10.26 -5.08 3.78
CA PRO A 47 11.51 -4.39 4.04
C PRO A 47 12.28 -4.08 2.74
N ARG A 48 13.08 -3.02 2.74
CA ARG A 48 13.81 -2.61 1.52
C ARG A 48 14.82 -3.66 1.03
N ASP A 49 15.35 -4.48 1.93
CA ASP A 49 16.23 -5.62 1.61
C ASP A 49 15.49 -6.77 0.90
N ASN A 50 14.16 -6.79 0.98
CA ASN A 50 13.30 -7.82 0.40
C ASN A 50 12.57 -7.32 -0.87
N TRP A 51 12.83 -6.09 -1.31
CA TRP A 51 12.24 -5.52 -2.53
C TRP A 51 13.35 -5.18 -3.52
N ALA A 52 13.25 -5.73 -4.75
CA ALA A 52 14.19 -5.44 -5.83
C ALA A 52 13.49 -4.81 -7.03
N THR A 53 14.22 -4.00 -7.80
CA THR A 53 13.77 -3.54 -9.13
C THR A 53 14.97 -3.46 -10.05
N GLY A 54 14.85 -3.94 -11.29
CA GLY A 54 15.97 -3.97 -12.23
C GLY A 54 17.20 -4.73 -11.71
N GLY A 55 16.99 -5.79 -10.93
CA GLY A 55 18.06 -6.60 -10.36
C GLY A 55 18.82 -5.99 -9.17
N GLN A 56 18.36 -4.85 -8.62
CA GLN A 56 18.98 -4.22 -7.46
C GLN A 56 18.01 -4.12 -6.28
N LEU A 57 18.49 -4.47 -5.08
CA LEU A 57 17.74 -4.30 -3.84
C LEU A 57 17.50 -2.81 -3.55
N TRP A 58 16.34 -2.49 -3.00
CA TRP A 58 16.01 -1.10 -2.68
C TRP A 58 16.79 -0.54 -1.50
N SER A 59 17.34 -1.39 -0.64
CA SER A 59 18.29 -0.99 0.40
C SER A 59 19.62 -0.48 -0.17
N GLU A 60 20.05 -0.98 -1.33
CA GLU A 60 21.30 -0.59 -2.00
C GLU A 60 21.12 0.60 -2.95
N ARG A 61 19.88 0.92 -3.32
CA ARG A 61 19.56 2.07 -4.18
C ARG A 61 19.84 3.39 -3.46
N LYS A 62 20.79 4.16 -3.98
CA LYS A 62 20.97 5.56 -3.59
C LYS A 62 19.69 6.34 -3.92
N PRO A 63 19.20 7.22 -3.04
CA PRO A 63 18.06 8.07 -3.36
C PRO A 63 18.39 8.84 -4.64
N SER A 64 17.55 8.68 -5.68
CA SER A 64 17.74 9.43 -6.91
C SER A 64 17.61 10.92 -6.59
N SER A 65 18.63 11.72 -6.89
CA SER A 65 18.63 13.17 -6.71
C SER A 65 17.73 13.91 -7.72
N SER A 66 16.89 13.20 -8.47
CA SER A 66 15.98 13.81 -9.42
C SER A 66 14.75 14.37 -8.68
N PRO A 67 14.46 15.68 -8.82
CA PRO A 67 13.24 16.25 -8.25
C PRO A 67 12.02 15.62 -8.93
N ARG A 68 11.11 15.09 -8.12
CA ARG A 68 9.78 14.66 -8.57
C ARG A 68 8.89 15.85 -8.82
#